data_AF-A0A8C2WY87-F1
#
_entry.id   AF-A0A8C2WY87-F1
#
_cell.length_a   1.000
_cell.length_b   1.000
_cell.length_c   1.000
_cell.angle_alpha   90.00
_cell.angle_beta   90.00
_cell.angle_gamma   90.00
#
_symmetry.space_group_name_H-M   'P 1'
#
loop_
_entity.id
_entity.type
_entity.pdbx_description
1 polymer ?
#
loop_
_entity_poly.entity_id
_entity_poly.type
_entity_poly.pdbx_seq_one_letter_code
_entity_poly.pdbx_strand_id
1 'polypeptide(L)'
;MWTTYSLWSTRRWFCLGHCQVEMPQDVVNALTELTTLVNIEDNSDLNPNQVAVMQGVMGRPKYVVSPQQLQSLIEMYLPATCIAKLLGISERTVRRRMHDNGLYIMQSYSNLTDKQLDNLVRSVKARTPHVGYRMMKGILLAMGHRVQWKRASSSMHPVDSVGGPLHLVHIDTNHKLIRYGFIIFGGIDGFSRKVISFLLINISEMMKVENDLVLDPSDSIHLFCAQHVFLPRLQRDLDVFRMGWDNHPLRTERNLSPQQLWTIGLLQNPIDDLAEVVSIFYFLATLKYIILC
;
A
#
# COMPACT_ATOMS: atom_id res chain seq x y z
N MET A 1 -1.86 -5.24 -17.04
CA MET A 1 -1.29 -6.42 -16.36
C MET A 1 0.06 -5.99 -15.79
N TRP A 2 0.05 -5.44 -14.57
CA TRP A 2 1.25 -5.04 -13.83
C TRP A 2 1.44 -6.10 -12.74
N THR A 3 2.38 -7.02 -12.94
CA THR A 3 2.81 -7.96 -11.89
C THR A 3 4.11 -7.45 -11.29
N THR A 4 3.99 -6.93 -10.08
CA THR A 4 5.10 -6.71 -9.15
C THR A 4 5.66 -8.05 -8.72
N TYR A 5 6.81 -8.44 -9.24
CA TYR A 5 7.64 -9.50 -8.66
C TYR A 5 8.41 -8.92 -7.48
N SER A 6 7.87 -9.13 -6.29
CA SER A 6 8.63 -9.06 -5.04
C SER A 6 9.55 -10.28 -4.94
N LEU A 7 10.85 -10.03 -4.85
CA LEU A 7 11.81 -10.79 -4.04
C LEU A 7 11.71 -12.32 -4.16
N TRP A 8 12.15 -12.83 -5.31
CA TRP A 8 12.66 -14.19 -5.36
C TRP A 8 14.06 -14.23 -4.75
N SER A 9 14.17 -15.10 -3.75
CA SER A 9 15.39 -15.58 -3.11
C SER A 9 16.54 -15.79 -4.09
N THR A 10 17.65 -15.08 -3.86
CA THR A 10 18.94 -15.22 -4.54
C THR A 10 19.69 -16.50 -4.16
N ARG A 11 19.01 -17.65 -4.12
CA ARG A 11 19.62 -18.97 -3.85
C ARG A 11 18.98 -20.08 -4.66
N ARG A 12 18.99 -19.97 -5.99
CA ARG A 12 18.82 -21.15 -6.87
C ARG A 12 19.33 -20.93 -8.29
N TRP A 13 20.62 -20.62 -8.41
CA TRP A 13 21.38 -20.89 -9.62
C TRP A 13 22.70 -21.53 -9.18
N PHE A 14 23.18 -22.49 -9.97
CA PHE A 14 24.27 -23.44 -9.70
C PHE A 14 23.86 -24.76 -9.04
N CYS A 15 23.10 -25.56 -9.79
CA CYS A 15 23.41 -26.97 -10.00
C CYS A 15 23.12 -27.30 -11.46
N LEU A 16 23.97 -26.82 -12.37
CA LEU A 16 24.15 -27.40 -13.69
C LEU A 16 25.65 -27.67 -13.86
N GLY A 17 25.95 -28.88 -14.33
CA GLY A 17 27.25 -29.51 -14.25
C GLY A 17 28.39 -28.73 -14.89
N HIS A 18 29.58 -29.04 -14.40
CA HIS A 18 30.91 -28.69 -14.89
C HIS A 18 30.96 -28.38 -16.40
N CYS A 19 30.83 -27.10 -16.74
CA CYS A 19 31.37 -26.54 -17.96
C CYS A 19 32.35 -25.45 -17.51
N GLN A 20 33.64 -25.79 -17.41
CA GLN A 20 34.69 -24.81 -17.19
C GLN A 20 34.76 -23.93 -18.45
N VAL A 21 34.05 -22.81 -18.42
CA VAL A 21 34.23 -21.76 -19.41
C VAL A 21 35.58 -21.10 -19.09
N GLU A 22 36.61 -21.41 -19.87
CA GLU A 22 37.87 -20.69 -19.83
C GLU A 22 37.62 -19.24 -20.28
N MET A 23 37.58 -18.32 -19.33
CA MET A 23 37.45 -16.89 -19.60
C MET A 23 38.79 -16.36 -20.12
N PRO A 24 38.82 -15.66 -21.27
CA PRO A 24 40.02 -15.04 -21.78
C PRO A 24 40.65 -14.09 -20.75
N GLN A 25 41.96 -14.17 -20.58
CA GLN A 25 42.68 -13.43 -19.54
C GLN A 25 42.52 -11.91 -19.67
N ASP A 26 42.33 -11.40 -20.89
CA ASP A 26 42.09 -9.97 -21.15
C ASP A 26 40.81 -9.47 -20.50
N VAL A 27 39.76 -10.30 -20.46
CA VAL A 27 38.49 -9.96 -19.80
C VAL A 27 38.66 -9.93 -18.30
N VAL A 28 39.40 -10.88 -17.73
CA VAL A 28 39.70 -10.92 -16.29
C VAL A 28 40.52 -9.71 -15.88
N ASN A 29 41.53 -9.34 -16.68
CA ASN A 29 42.36 -8.18 -16.42
C ASN A 29 41.56 -6.87 -16.50
N ALA A 30 40.73 -6.71 -17.53
CA ALA A 30 39.85 -5.54 -17.67
C ALA A 30 38.84 -5.42 -16.52
N LEU A 31 38.26 -6.54 -16.06
CA LEU A 31 37.36 -6.57 -14.90
C LEU A 31 38.10 -6.23 -13.60
N THR A 32 39.34 -6.69 -13.46
CA THR A 32 40.18 -6.38 -12.29
C THR A 32 40.54 -4.89 -12.26
N GLU A 33 40.92 -4.32 -13.41
CA GLU A 33 41.22 -2.90 -13.56
C GLU A 33 39.99 -2.03 -13.25
N LEU A 34 38.83 -2.40 -13.81
CA LEU A 34 37.56 -1.71 -13.54
C LEU A 34 37.18 -1.80 -12.05
N THR A 35 37.40 -2.95 -11.42
CA THR A 35 37.20 -3.12 -9.96
C THR A 35 38.14 -2.22 -9.17
N THR A 36 39.40 -2.08 -9.58
CA THR A 36 40.33 -1.17 -8.91
C THR A 36 39.95 0.30 -9.09
N LEU A 37 39.48 0.70 -10.26
CA LEU A 37 39.04 2.08 -10.53
C LEU A 37 37.77 2.43 -9.73
N VAL A 38 36.78 1.53 -9.68
CA VAL A 38 35.57 1.72 -8.87
C VAL A 38 35.92 1.82 -7.38
N ASN A 39 36.84 0.99 -6.88
CA ASN A 39 37.30 1.08 -5.50
C ASN A 39 38.07 2.38 -5.20
N ILE A 40 38.78 2.96 -6.17
CA ILE A 40 39.46 4.25 -6.01
C ILE A 40 38.45 5.40 -5.95
N GLU A 41 37.42 5.39 -6.80
CA GLU A 41 36.32 6.36 -6.74
C GLU A 41 35.52 6.24 -5.42
N ASP A 42 35.14 5.03 -5.01
CA ASP A 42 34.43 4.78 -3.74
C ASP A 42 35.22 5.28 -2.52
N ASN A 43 36.56 5.21 -2.53
CA ASN A 43 37.40 5.71 -1.43
C ASN A 43 37.55 7.24 -1.43
N SER A 44 37.38 7.91 -2.57
CA SER A 44 37.45 9.37 -2.66
C SER A 44 36.19 10.07 -2.12
N ASP A 45 35.05 9.36 -2.11
CA ASP A 45 33.76 9.84 -1.58
C ASP A 45 33.49 9.43 -0.12
N LEU A 46 34.44 8.77 0.56
CA LEU A 46 34.37 8.52 2.00
C LEU A 46 34.77 9.76 2.82
N ASN A 47 34.10 10.87 2.60
CA ASN A 47 33.69 11.68 3.75
C ASN A 47 32.22 11.35 3.99
N PRO A 48 31.89 10.21 4.64
CA PRO A 48 30.52 10.00 5.08
C PRO A 48 30.17 11.27 5.85
N ASN A 49 29.06 11.96 5.53
CA ASN A 49 28.59 13.18 6.19
C ASN A 49 28.61 13.03 7.73
N GLN A 50 29.80 13.08 8.33
CA GLN A 50 30.03 12.77 9.73
C GLN A 50 29.90 14.11 10.40
N VAL A 51 28.69 14.32 10.88
CA VAL A 51 28.36 15.45 11.72
C VAL A 51 29.40 15.53 12.85
N ALA A 52 30.18 16.61 12.87
CA ALA A 52 31.30 16.78 13.81
C ALA A 52 30.83 16.56 15.25
N VAL A 53 31.59 15.79 16.03
CA VAL A 53 31.24 15.45 17.41
C VAL A 53 32.00 16.37 18.35
N MET A 54 31.29 17.23 19.10
CA MET A 54 31.89 17.98 20.21
C MET A 54 31.89 17.12 21.47
N GLN A 55 33.09 16.85 21.99
CA GLN A 55 33.25 16.30 23.34
C GLN A 55 33.10 17.42 24.38
N GLY A 56 32.20 17.24 25.33
CA GLY A 56 32.04 18.12 26.48
C GLY A 56 32.78 17.59 27.69
N VAL A 57 32.92 18.43 28.72
CA VAL A 57 33.60 18.10 29.98
C VAL A 57 32.84 17.04 30.79
N MET A 58 31.52 16.89 30.57
CA MET A 58 30.67 15.88 31.19
C MET A 58 29.54 15.43 30.24
N GLY A 59 29.19 14.14 30.26
CA GLY A 59 28.06 13.58 29.52
C GLY A 59 28.36 13.04 28.11
N ARG A 60 27.31 12.61 27.40
CA ARG A 60 27.41 12.00 26.05
C ARG A 60 27.85 13.06 25.00
N PRO A 61 28.79 12.74 24.09
CA PRO A 61 29.24 13.67 23.05
C PRO A 61 28.10 14.23 22.20
N LYS A 62 28.22 15.50 21.78
CA LYS A 62 27.16 16.25 21.08
C LYS A 62 27.47 16.34 19.58
N TYR A 63 26.61 15.80 18.74
CA TYR A 63 26.67 15.99 17.28
C TYR A 63 26.37 17.44 16.89
N VAL A 64 27.32 18.12 16.26
CA VAL A 64 27.23 19.51 15.76
C VAL A 64 26.72 19.50 14.33
N VAL A 65 25.41 19.69 14.19
CA VAL A 65 24.78 19.93 12.89
C VAL A 65 24.76 21.44 12.66
N SER A 66 25.30 21.90 11.53
CA SER A 66 25.26 23.33 11.19
C SER A 66 23.81 23.75 10.92
N PRO A 67 23.34 24.88 11.49
CA PRO A 67 21.96 25.34 11.31
C PRO A 67 21.62 25.64 9.85
N GLN A 68 22.56 26.20 9.09
CA GLN A 68 22.40 26.56 7.68
C GLN A 68 22.21 25.32 6.79
N GLN A 69 23.00 24.26 7.02
CA GLN A 69 22.87 23.01 6.28
C GLN A 69 21.54 22.34 6.62
N LEU A 70 21.13 22.35 7.89
CA LEU A 70 19.82 21.83 8.30
C LEU A 70 18.67 22.63 7.68
N GLN A 71 18.80 23.96 7.59
CA GLN A 71 17.82 24.83 6.94
C GLN A 71 17.71 24.53 5.43
N SER A 72 18.83 24.43 4.72
CA SER A 72 18.83 24.10 3.28
C SER A 72 18.16 22.75 2.98
N LEU A 73 18.41 21.74 3.83
CA LEU A 73 17.80 20.41 3.70
C LEU A 73 16.27 20.45 3.94
N ILE A 74 15.81 21.35 4.82
CA ILE A 74 14.38 21.58 5.08
C ILE A 74 13.73 22.35 3.93
N GLU A 75 14.42 23.33 3.36
CA GLU A 75 13.99 24.09 2.18
C GLU A 75 13.84 23.19 0.95
N MET A 76 14.64 22.13 0.84
CA MET A 76 14.47 21.04 -0.14
C MET A 76 13.31 20.07 0.19
N TYR A 77 12.46 20.39 1.16
CA TYR A 77 11.27 19.62 1.56
C TYR A 77 11.54 18.18 2.04
N LEU A 78 12.77 17.87 2.47
CA LEU A 78 13.15 16.51 2.86
C LEU A 78 12.56 16.05 4.21
N PRO A 79 12.23 14.75 4.31
CA PRO A 79 12.07 13.97 5.52
C PRO A 79 12.92 14.36 6.72
N ALA A 80 12.41 14.55 7.95
CA ALA A 80 13.32 14.46 9.11
C ALA A 80 14.03 13.08 9.16
N THR A 81 13.32 12.04 8.75
CA THR A 81 13.84 10.68 8.54
C THR A 81 14.88 10.59 7.42
N CYS A 82 14.68 11.34 6.33
CA CYS A 82 15.61 11.37 5.20
C CYS A 82 16.88 12.13 5.58
N ILE A 83 16.73 13.31 6.18
CA ILE A 83 17.81 14.14 6.73
C ILE A 83 18.66 13.33 7.71
N ALA A 84 18.02 12.56 8.60
CA ALA A 84 18.71 11.68 9.53
C ALA A 84 19.61 10.66 8.82
N LYS A 85 19.09 10.02 7.77
CA LYS A 85 19.86 9.07 6.95
C LYS A 85 21.01 9.75 6.19
N LEU A 86 20.76 10.91 5.58
CA LEU A 86 21.75 11.68 4.83
C LEU A 86 22.90 12.18 5.71
N LEU A 87 22.60 12.54 6.96
CA LEU A 87 23.57 13.03 7.94
C LEU A 87 24.15 11.91 8.83
N GLY A 88 23.78 10.65 8.62
CA GLY A 88 24.26 9.53 9.45
C GLY A 88 23.94 9.64 10.95
N ILE A 89 22.90 10.41 11.34
CA ILE A 89 22.52 10.64 12.73
C ILE A 89 21.11 10.16 13.02
N SER A 90 20.81 9.90 14.30
CA SER A 90 19.45 9.54 14.70
C SER A 90 18.46 10.67 14.40
N GLU A 91 17.25 10.29 13.97
CA GLU A 91 16.15 11.23 13.73
C GLU A 91 15.81 12.07 14.97
N ARG A 92 15.99 11.49 16.17
CA ARG A 92 15.85 12.22 17.44
C ARG A 92 16.84 13.38 17.56
N THR A 93 18.07 13.19 17.09
CA THR A 93 19.10 14.25 17.10
C THR A 93 18.75 15.35 16.11
N VAL A 94 18.29 15.01 14.90
CA VAL A 94 17.81 15.99 13.91
C VAL A 94 16.66 16.82 14.49
N ARG A 95 15.59 16.18 15.00
CA ARG A 95 14.44 16.91 15.57
C ARG A 95 14.84 17.80 16.75
N ARG A 96 15.73 17.33 17.62
CA ARG A 96 16.26 18.14 18.73
C ARG A 96 17.01 19.36 18.20
N ARG A 97 17.92 19.19 17.23
CA ARG A 97 18.66 20.30 16.63
C ARG A 97 17.76 21.28 15.86
N MET A 98 16.70 20.80 15.25
CA MET A 98 15.67 21.65 14.66
C MET A 98 15.01 22.52 15.73
N HIS A 99 14.63 21.94 16.87
CA HIS A 99 14.03 22.67 17.98
C HIS A 99 15.01 23.68 18.61
N ASP A 100 16.25 23.29 18.89
CA ASP A 100 17.28 24.15 19.49
C ASP A 100 17.56 25.40 18.64
N ASN A 101 17.46 25.27 17.31
CA ASN A 101 17.70 26.37 16.35
C ASN A 101 16.40 27.03 15.85
N GLY A 102 15.24 26.68 16.41
CA GLY A 102 13.95 27.26 16.00
C GLY A 102 13.52 26.94 14.56
N LEU A 103 14.08 25.90 13.95
CA LEU A 103 13.78 25.46 12.59
C LEU A 103 12.54 24.57 12.56
N TYR A 104 11.36 25.18 12.58
CA TYR A 104 10.09 24.44 12.58
C TYR A 104 9.64 24.10 11.16
N ILE A 105 9.40 22.81 10.92
CA ILE A 105 8.70 22.30 9.73
C ILE A 105 7.41 23.09 9.43
N MET A 106 6.75 23.63 10.47
CA MET A 106 5.53 24.41 10.27
C MET A 106 5.73 25.70 9.48
N GLN A 107 6.90 26.35 9.60
CA GLN A 107 7.22 27.58 8.85
C GLN A 107 7.43 27.31 7.35
N SER A 108 7.73 26.07 6.97
CA SER A 108 7.87 25.68 5.57
C SER A 108 6.56 25.25 4.92
N TYR A 109 5.43 25.18 5.65
CA TYR A 109 4.14 24.91 5.03
C TYR A 109 3.61 26.16 4.31
N SER A 110 2.96 25.95 3.17
CA SER A 110 2.39 27.05 2.38
C SER A 110 1.20 27.69 3.10
N ASN A 111 1.12 29.03 3.07
CA ASN A 111 -0.01 29.82 3.58
C ASN A 111 -1.26 29.78 2.65
N LEU A 112 -1.48 28.65 1.96
CA LEU A 112 -2.67 28.47 1.13
C LEU A 112 -3.91 28.39 2.02
N THR A 113 -4.99 29.05 1.60
CA THR A 113 -6.33 28.84 2.16
C THR A 113 -6.91 27.52 1.67
N ASP A 114 -7.90 26.97 2.39
CA ASP A 114 -8.52 25.70 1.99
C ASP A 114 -9.20 25.80 0.61
N LYS A 115 -9.83 26.94 0.28
CA LYS A 115 -10.41 27.17 -1.05
C LYS A 115 -9.37 27.16 -2.18
N GLN A 116 -8.21 27.77 -1.95
CA GLN A 116 -7.11 27.75 -2.93
C GLN A 116 -6.56 26.34 -3.11
N LEU A 117 -6.44 25.59 -2.01
CA LEU A 117 -6.02 24.19 -2.05
C LEU A 117 -7.03 23.32 -2.82
N ASP A 118 -8.33 23.48 -2.58
CA ASP A 118 -9.39 22.75 -3.28
C ASP A 118 -9.36 23.00 -4.79
N ASN A 119 -9.10 24.24 -5.20
CA ASN A 119 -8.97 24.59 -6.61
C ASN A 119 -7.74 23.97 -7.26
N LEU A 120 -6.60 23.92 -6.55
CA LEU A 120 -5.39 23.23 -7.02
C LEU A 120 -5.59 21.72 -7.12
N VAL A 121 -6.23 21.12 -6.11
CA VAL A 121 -6.53 19.68 -6.12
C VAL A 121 -7.47 19.33 -7.28
N ARG A 122 -8.50 20.15 -7.53
CA ARG A 122 -9.42 19.97 -8.65
C ARG A 122 -8.71 20.12 -10.00
N SER A 123 -7.80 21.09 -10.14
CA SER A 123 -7.03 21.27 -11.38
C SER A 123 -6.07 20.11 -11.64
N VAL A 124 -5.42 19.56 -10.60
CA VAL A 124 -4.58 18.36 -10.71
C VAL A 124 -5.42 17.15 -11.10
N LYS A 125 -6.60 16.96 -10.49
CA LYS A 125 -7.49 15.85 -10.83
C LYS A 125 -8.04 15.93 -12.25
N ALA A 126 -8.32 17.13 -12.75
CA ALA A 126 -8.75 17.33 -14.13
C ALA A 126 -7.67 16.89 -15.14
N ARG A 127 -6.38 17.13 -14.85
CA ARG A 127 -5.27 16.69 -15.72
C ARG A 127 -4.90 15.22 -15.54
N THR A 128 -5.00 14.73 -14.31
CA THR A 128 -4.55 13.39 -13.92
C THR A 128 -5.60 12.72 -13.03
N PRO A 129 -6.65 12.11 -13.62
CA PRO A 129 -7.81 11.61 -12.88
C PRO A 129 -7.47 10.44 -11.94
N HIS A 130 -6.45 9.64 -12.25
CA HIS A 130 -6.07 8.46 -11.46
C HIS A 130 -5.08 8.75 -10.32
N VAL A 131 -4.74 10.01 -10.05
CA VAL A 131 -3.80 10.36 -8.98
C VAL A 131 -4.36 9.99 -7.60
N GLY A 132 -3.64 9.17 -6.84
CA GLY A 132 -3.98 8.89 -5.44
C GLY A 132 -3.42 9.91 -4.46
N TYR A 133 -3.87 9.88 -3.21
CA TYR A 133 -3.51 10.83 -2.14
C TYR A 133 -2.00 11.10 -1.98
N ARG A 134 -1.17 10.05 -2.04
CA ARG A 134 0.30 10.21 -1.93
C ARG A 134 0.88 10.97 -3.11
N MET A 135 0.43 10.66 -4.31
CA MET A 135 0.88 11.32 -5.54
C MET A 135 0.38 12.76 -5.60
N MET A 136 -0.85 13.03 -5.16
CA MET A 136 -1.40 14.40 -5.07
C MET A 136 -0.50 15.31 -4.23
N LYS A 137 -0.08 14.83 -3.04
CA LYS A 137 0.85 15.58 -2.20
C LYS A 137 2.20 15.82 -2.90
N GLY A 138 2.70 14.83 -3.63
CA GLY A 138 3.93 14.97 -4.42
C GLY A 138 3.80 16.03 -5.52
N ILE A 139 2.69 16.05 -6.23
CA ILE A 139 2.40 17.04 -7.27
C ILE A 139 2.29 18.45 -6.67
N LEU A 140 1.58 18.60 -5.55
CA LEU A 140 1.49 19.88 -4.85
C LEU A 140 2.87 20.37 -4.38
N LEU A 141 3.73 19.46 -3.90
CA LEU A 141 5.11 19.78 -3.57
C LEU A 141 5.92 20.22 -4.79
N ALA A 142 5.77 19.55 -5.93
CA ALA A 142 6.43 19.93 -7.18
C ALA A 142 5.94 21.30 -7.71
N MET A 143 4.71 21.69 -7.37
CA MET A 143 4.18 23.04 -7.62
C MET A 143 4.67 24.09 -6.59
N GLY A 144 5.55 23.71 -5.66
CA GLY A 144 6.06 24.60 -4.60
C GLY A 144 5.12 24.75 -3.40
N HIS A 145 4.05 23.96 -3.32
CA HIS A 145 3.07 24.03 -2.24
C HIS A 145 3.24 22.87 -1.26
N ARG A 146 3.94 23.15 -0.17
CA ARG A 146 4.08 22.20 0.94
C ARG A 146 2.85 22.23 1.83
N VAL A 147 2.00 21.20 1.72
CA VAL A 147 0.73 21.12 2.45
C VAL A 147 0.76 19.99 3.50
N GLN A 148 0.07 20.22 4.62
CA GLN A 148 -0.16 19.21 5.64
C GLN A 148 -0.99 18.03 5.09
N TRP A 149 -0.67 16.80 5.49
CA TRP A 149 -1.39 15.61 5.02
C TRP A 149 -2.89 15.69 5.29
N LYS A 150 -3.29 16.10 6.50
CA LYS A 150 -4.70 16.21 6.88
C LYS A 150 -5.46 17.18 5.96
N ARG A 151 -4.87 18.34 5.65
CA ARG A 151 -5.47 19.34 4.75
C ARG A 151 -5.57 18.85 3.31
N ALA A 152 -4.48 18.31 2.76
CA ALA A 152 -4.47 17.75 1.41
C ALA A 152 -5.46 16.59 1.26
N SER A 153 -5.54 15.71 2.27
CA SER A 153 -6.52 14.62 2.30
C SER A 153 -7.94 15.14 2.37
N SER A 154 -8.24 16.11 3.25
CA SER A 154 -9.59 16.68 3.38
C SER A 154 -10.03 17.45 2.13
N SER A 155 -9.11 18.08 1.42
CA SER A 155 -9.36 18.79 0.15
C SER A 155 -9.60 17.82 -1.01
N MET A 156 -8.88 16.70 -1.03
CA MET A 156 -8.99 15.67 -2.06
C MET A 156 -10.18 14.74 -1.87
N HIS A 157 -10.58 14.47 -0.62
CA HIS A 157 -11.68 13.54 -0.32
C HIS A 157 -12.96 13.86 -1.12
N PRO A 158 -13.49 15.10 -1.14
CA PRO A 158 -14.69 15.41 -1.90
C PRO A 158 -14.53 15.27 -3.42
N VAL A 159 -13.32 15.44 -3.94
CA VAL A 159 -13.03 15.35 -5.38
C VAL A 159 -12.83 13.90 -5.82
N ASP A 160 -12.31 13.05 -4.93
CA ASP A 160 -12.08 11.62 -5.15
C ASP A 160 -13.21 10.73 -4.61
N SER A 161 -14.18 11.29 -3.91
CA SER A 161 -15.36 10.57 -3.46
C SER A 161 -16.07 9.99 -4.67
N VAL A 162 -16.23 8.67 -4.64
CA VAL A 162 -17.10 7.95 -5.57
C VAL A 162 -18.49 8.60 -5.51
N GLY A 163 -19.12 8.86 -6.67
CA GLY A 163 -20.34 9.69 -6.78
C GLY A 163 -21.52 9.25 -5.92
N GLY A 164 -21.55 7.98 -5.52
CA GLY A 164 -22.49 7.43 -4.55
C GLY A 164 -22.26 5.93 -4.38
N PRO A 165 -23.13 5.25 -3.62
CA PRO A 165 -23.14 3.79 -3.53
C PRO A 165 -23.17 3.14 -4.92
N LEU A 166 -22.56 1.96 -5.07
CA LEU A 166 -22.54 1.11 -6.26
C LEU A 166 -21.85 1.67 -7.52
N HIS A 167 -21.34 2.90 -7.48
CA HIS A 167 -20.59 3.49 -8.60
C HIS A 167 -19.19 2.88 -8.78
N LEU A 168 -18.62 2.30 -7.71
CA LEU A 168 -17.38 1.53 -7.74
C LEU A 168 -17.52 0.39 -6.74
N VAL A 169 -17.30 -0.83 -7.18
CA VAL A 169 -17.32 -2.01 -6.31
C VAL A 169 -16.00 -2.76 -6.45
N HIS A 170 -15.37 -3.02 -5.32
CA HIS A 170 -14.16 -3.83 -5.24
C HIS A 170 -14.57 -5.29 -5.04
N ILE A 171 -14.18 -6.15 -5.99
CA ILE A 171 -14.46 -7.59 -5.95
C ILE A 171 -13.15 -8.36 -5.87
N ASP A 172 -12.90 -8.95 -4.71
CA ASP A 172 -11.72 -9.75 -4.44
C ASP A 172 -12.08 -11.21 -4.10
N THR A 173 -11.12 -12.10 -4.31
CA THR A 173 -11.24 -13.53 -4.05
C THR A 173 -10.23 -13.99 -3.01
N ASN A 174 -10.68 -14.81 -2.07
CA ASN A 174 -9.82 -15.47 -1.09
C ASN A 174 -9.72 -16.97 -1.42
N HIS A 175 -8.50 -17.39 -1.74
CA HIS A 175 -8.18 -18.74 -2.20
C HIS A 175 -7.54 -19.63 -1.12
N LYS A 176 -7.52 -19.21 0.16
CA LYS A 176 -6.87 -19.99 1.23
C LYS A 176 -7.49 -21.38 1.44
N LEU A 177 -8.76 -21.55 1.09
CA LEU A 177 -9.50 -22.81 1.25
C LEU A 177 -9.73 -23.54 -0.08
N ILE A 178 -8.98 -23.17 -1.14
CA ILE A 178 -9.13 -23.77 -2.47
C ILE A 178 -8.92 -25.29 -2.46
N ARG A 179 -8.03 -25.79 -1.59
CA ARG A 179 -7.77 -27.23 -1.40
C ARG A 179 -9.01 -28.02 -0.99
N TYR A 180 -9.97 -27.40 -0.32
CA TYR A 180 -11.22 -28.02 0.13
C TYR A 180 -12.40 -27.72 -0.81
N GLY A 181 -12.13 -27.12 -1.98
CA GLY A 181 -13.15 -26.73 -2.94
C GLY A 181 -13.94 -25.48 -2.53
N PHE A 182 -13.39 -24.62 -1.67
CA PHE A 182 -14.04 -23.36 -1.28
C PHE A 182 -13.25 -22.15 -1.79
N ILE A 183 -13.94 -21.25 -2.49
CA ILE A 183 -13.47 -19.87 -2.71
C ILE A 183 -14.49 -18.91 -2.12
N ILE A 184 -13.98 -17.92 -1.38
CA ILE A 184 -14.78 -16.81 -0.86
C ILE A 184 -14.60 -15.63 -1.81
N PHE A 185 -15.70 -15.18 -2.41
CA PHE A 185 -15.77 -13.92 -3.15
C PHE A 185 -16.34 -12.86 -2.22
N GLY A 186 -15.64 -11.73 -2.10
CA GLY A 186 -16.10 -10.57 -1.32
C GLY A 186 -16.30 -9.37 -2.24
N GLY A 187 -17.48 -8.78 -2.21
CA GLY A 187 -17.81 -7.52 -2.86
C GLY A 187 -17.95 -6.40 -1.84
N ILE A 188 -17.16 -5.33 -1.97
CA ILE A 188 -17.19 -4.17 -1.09
C ILE A 188 -17.48 -2.90 -1.90
N ASP A 189 -18.42 -2.10 -1.40
CA ASP A 189 -18.76 -0.80 -1.98
C ASP A 189 -17.63 0.22 -1.78
N GLY A 190 -17.17 0.85 -2.86
CA GLY A 190 -16.07 1.82 -2.84
C GLY A 190 -16.44 3.15 -2.18
N PHE A 191 -17.73 3.49 -2.10
CA PHE A 191 -18.20 4.71 -1.44
C PHE A 191 -18.32 4.54 0.08
N SER A 192 -19.15 3.58 0.52
CA SER A 192 -19.51 3.37 1.92
C SER A 192 -18.61 2.36 2.65
N ARG A 193 -17.79 1.58 1.93
CA ARG A 193 -17.04 0.42 2.45
C ARG A 193 -17.93 -0.68 2.99
N LYS A 194 -19.23 -0.66 2.66
CA LYS A 194 -20.20 -1.68 3.04
C LYS A 194 -19.89 -2.97 2.30
N VAL A 195 -20.01 -4.10 2.98
CA VAL A 195 -19.95 -5.41 2.32
C VAL A 195 -21.27 -5.61 1.59
N ILE A 196 -21.19 -5.65 0.26
CA ILE A 196 -22.35 -5.89 -0.61
C ILE A 196 -22.68 -7.39 -0.61
N SER A 197 -21.65 -8.23 -0.78
CA SER A 197 -21.83 -9.67 -0.84
C SER A 197 -20.61 -10.43 -0.34
N PHE A 198 -20.87 -11.55 0.31
CA PHE A 198 -19.94 -12.68 0.37
C PHE A 198 -20.59 -13.85 -0.35
N LEU A 199 -19.93 -14.36 -1.39
CA LEU A 199 -20.38 -15.54 -2.10
C LEU A 199 -19.36 -16.65 -1.86
N LEU A 200 -19.80 -17.74 -1.24
CA LEU A 200 -19.02 -18.96 -1.17
C LEU A 200 -19.32 -19.80 -2.41
N ILE A 201 -18.31 -20.04 -3.23
CA ILE A 201 -18.43 -20.93 -4.40
C ILE A 201 -17.82 -22.27 -4.03
N ASN A 202 -18.58 -23.33 -4.36
CA ASN A 202 -18.14 -24.72 -4.30
C ASN A 202 -17.51 -25.11 -5.64
N ILE A 203 -16.27 -25.60 -5.60
CA ILE A 203 -15.49 -25.99 -6.76
C ILE A 203 -15.34 -27.50 -6.70
N SER A 204 -16.26 -28.19 -7.36
CA SER A 204 -16.27 -29.66 -7.39
C SER A 204 -15.23 -30.26 -8.33
N GLU A 205 -14.51 -29.48 -9.15
CA GLU A 205 -13.71 -30.03 -10.26
C GLU A 205 -12.21 -29.73 -10.26
N MET A 206 -11.66 -28.96 -9.32
CA MET A 206 -10.22 -28.64 -9.32
C MET A 206 -9.55 -28.84 -7.96
N MET A 207 -8.99 -30.03 -7.73
CA MET A 207 -7.60 -30.21 -7.31
C MET A 207 -7.27 -31.67 -7.02
N LYS A 208 -6.26 -32.21 -7.72
CA LYS A 208 -5.50 -33.39 -7.30
C LYS A 208 -4.20 -32.92 -6.64
N VAL A 209 -3.78 -33.66 -5.60
CA VAL A 209 -2.41 -33.86 -5.06
C VAL A 209 -2.09 -33.30 -3.65
N GLU A 210 -1.72 -34.28 -2.81
CA GLU A 210 -0.83 -34.38 -1.63
C GLU A 210 -1.28 -34.09 -0.18
N ASN A 211 -1.47 -35.22 0.53
CA ASN A 211 -0.95 -35.68 1.83
C ASN A 211 -0.95 -34.71 3.02
N ASP A 212 -1.90 -34.88 3.95
CA ASP A 212 -1.72 -35.70 5.15
C ASP A 212 -3.06 -35.84 5.91
N LEU A 213 -3.22 -36.97 6.57
CA LEU A 213 -4.44 -37.57 7.14
C LEU A 213 -5.40 -36.61 7.91
N VAL A 214 -6.63 -36.49 7.39
CA VAL A 214 -7.97 -36.58 8.06
C VAL A 214 -9.09 -36.42 7.00
N LEU A 215 -8.84 -35.66 5.93
CA LEU A 215 -9.72 -35.48 4.77
C LEU A 215 -8.89 -35.64 3.49
N ASP A 216 -9.17 -36.65 2.68
CA ASP A 216 -8.52 -36.81 1.37
C ASP A 216 -9.20 -35.88 0.35
N PRO A 217 -8.51 -34.83 -0.16
CA PRO A 217 -9.06 -33.95 -1.20
C PRO A 217 -9.26 -34.65 -2.54
N SER A 218 -8.72 -35.86 -2.71
CA SER A 218 -8.88 -36.69 -3.91
C SER A 218 -10.15 -37.55 -3.88
N ASP A 219 -10.78 -37.68 -2.71
CA ASP A 219 -12.01 -38.44 -2.51
C ASP A 219 -13.24 -37.52 -2.54
N SER A 220 -14.12 -37.75 -3.50
CA SER A 220 -15.34 -36.98 -3.70
C SER A 220 -16.31 -37.08 -2.51
N ILE A 221 -16.29 -38.18 -1.75
CA ILE A 221 -17.13 -38.36 -0.56
C ILE A 221 -16.60 -37.51 0.59
N HIS A 222 -15.28 -37.48 0.80
CA HIS A 222 -14.66 -36.63 1.82
C HIS A 222 -14.86 -35.14 1.53
N LEU A 223 -14.72 -34.72 0.27
CA LEU A 223 -15.04 -33.36 -0.15
C LEU A 223 -16.53 -33.06 0.07
N PHE A 224 -17.44 -33.95 -0.31
CA PHE A 224 -18.88 -33.76 -0.07
C PHE A 224 -19.20 -33.62 1.42
N CYS A 225 -18.64 -34.48 2.27
CA CYS A 225 -18.83 -34.42 3.73
C CYS A 225 -18.28 -33.11 4.32
N ALA A 226 -17.06 -32.71 3.93
CA ALA A 226 -16.48 -31.44 4.35
C ALA A 226 -17.34 -30.26 3.90
N GLN A 227 -17.81 -30.28 2.65
CA GLN A 227 -18.71 -29.26 2.10
C GLN A 227 -20.02 -29.19 2.87
N HIS A 228 -20.69 -30.32 3.07
CA HIS A 228 -21.96 -30.38 3.79
C HIS A 228 -21.85 -29.83 5.22
N VAL A 229 -20.74 -30.13 5.91
CA VAL A 229 -20.53 -29.71 7.30
C VAL A 229 -20.06 -28.26 7.40
N PHE A 230 -19.10 -27.83 6.58
CA PHE A 230 -18.42 -26.54 6.71
C PHE A 230 -19.08 -25.42 5.92
N LEU A 231 -19.74 -25.70 4.79
CA LEU A 231 -20.42 -24.70 3.97
C LEU A 231 -21.40 -23.83 4.79
N PRO A 232 -22.39 -24.40 5.52
CA PRO A 232 -23.32 -23.59 6.31
C PRO A 232 -22.66 -22.90 7.51
N ARG A 233 -21.50 -23.38 7.98
CA ARG A 233 -20.75 -22.77 9.09
C ARG A 233 -19.96 -21.56 8.61
N LEU A 234 -19.20 -21.72 7.53
CA LEU A 234 -18.45 -20.64 6.90
C LEU A 234 -19.39 -19.53 6.43
N GLN A 235 -20.54 -19.86 5.84
CA GLN A 235 -21.52 -18.85 5.45
C GLN A 235 -22.04 -18.07 6.65
N ARG A 236 -22.37 -18.75 7.75
CA ARG A 236 -22.78 -18.09 9.01
C ARG A 236 -21.69 -17.16 9.54
N ASP A 237 -20.44 -17.60 9.55
CA ASP A 237 -19.32 -16.79 10.04
C ASP A 237 -19.10 -15.54 9.15
N LEU A 238 -19.26 -15.68 7.84
CA LEU A 238 -19.22 -14.56 6.89
C LEU A 238 -20.37 -13.58 7.11
N ASP A 239 -21.57 -14.08 7.41
CA ASP A 239 -22.73 -13.25 7.74
C ASP A 239 -22.53 -12.47 9.04
N VAL A 240 -22.00 -13.13 10.09
CA VAL A 240 -21.65 -12.47 11.35
C VAL A 240 -20.58 -11.40 11.13
N PHE A 241 -19.53 -11.72 10.35
CA PHE A 241 -18.49 -10.76 10.00
C PHE A 241 -19.08 -9.56 9.24
N ARG A 242 -19.93 -9.79 8.24
CA ARG A 242 -20.62 -8.73 7.49
C ARG A 242 -21.44 -7.84 8.41
N MET A 243 -22.22 -8.42 9.33
CA MET A 243 -23.02 -7.64 10.28
C MET A 243 -22.14 -6.77 11.20
N GLY A 244 -21.04 -7.33 11.71
CA GLY A 244 -20.09 -6.57 12.52
C GLY A 244 -19.40 -5.47 11.73
N TRP A 245 -18.97 -5.77 10.50
CA TRP A 245 -18.33 -4.82 9.61
C TRP A 245 -19.27 -3.70 9.18
N ASP A 246 -20.50 -3.99 8.79
CA ASP A 246 -21.39 -2.95 8.27
C ASP A 246 -21.82 -1.95 9.36
N ASN A 247 -21.73 -2.33 10.63
CA ASN A 247 -22.16 -1.52 11.77
C ASN A 247 -21.00 -0.94 12.60
N HIS A 248 -19.74 -1.25 12.28
CA HIS A 248 -18.60 -0.66 13.01
C HIS A 248 -18.33 0.79 12.61
N PRO A 249 -17.89 1.66 13.53
CA PRO A 249 -17.58 3.06 13.21
C PRO A 249 -16.26 3.19 12.44
N LEU A 250 -16.28 3.91 11.31
CA LEU A 250 -15.09 4.23 10.53
C LEU A 250 -14.46 5.54 11.00
N ARG A 251 -13.27 5.46 11.61
CA ARG A 251 -12.52 6.64 12.07
C ARG A 251 -12.27 7.68 10.97
N THR A 252 -12.07 7.23 9.73
CA THR A 252 -11.81 8.11 8.58
C THR A 252 -13.07 8.81 8.06
N GLU A 253 -14.25 8.29 8.37
CA GLU A 253 -15.54 8.77 7.88
C GLU A 253 -16.38 9.36 9.02
N ARG A 254 -15.73 10.13 9.90
CA ARG A 254 -16.36 10.81 11.05
C ARG A 254 -17.09 9.86 12.01
N ASN A 255 -16.58 8.63 12.16
CA ASN A 255 -17.17 7.55 12.97
C ASN A 255 -18.55 7.06 12.50
N LEU A 256 -18.93 7.36 11.27
CA LEU A 256 -20.10 6.74 10.65
C LEU A 256 -19.79 5.27 10.30
N SER A 257 -20.79 4.41 10.43
CA SER A 257 -20.67 3.01 9.98
C SER A 257 -20.85 2.89 8.46
N PRO A 258 -20.32 1.82 7.83
CA PRO A 258 -20.57 1.56 6.42
C PRO A 258 -22.07 1.54 6.07
N GLN A 259 -22.92 0.98 6.93
CA GLN A 259 -24.37 0.99 6.75
C GLN A 259 -24.95 2.42 6.76
N GLN A 260 -24.47 3.28 7.66
CA GLN A 260 -24.93 4.67 7.72
C GLN A 260 -24.50 5.46 6.48
N LEU A 261 -23.23 5.29 6.05
CA LEU A 261 -22.72 5.92 4.83
C LEU A 261 -23.51 5.47 3.59
N TRP A 262 -23.80 4.17 3.50
CA TRP A 262 -24.63 3.60 2.44
C TRP A 262 -26.02 4.26 2.40
N THR A 263 -26.72 4.33 3.54
CA THR A 263 -28.03 4.96 3.62
C THR A 263 -27.98 6.44 3.24
N ILE A 264 -26.99 7.20 3.74
CA ILE A 264 -26.80 8.61 3.37
C ILE A 264 -26.56 8.76 1.86
N GLY A 265 -25.73 7.89 1.29
CA GLY A 265 -25.42 7.89 -0.14
C GLY A 265 -26.65 7.62 -1.02
N LEU A 266 -27.50 6.66 -0.63
CA LEU A 266 -28.75 6.36 -1.33
C LEU A 266 -29.76 7.51 -1.23
N LEU A 267 -29.81 8.22 -0.10
CA LEU A 267 -30.67 9.40 0.05
C LEU A 267 -30.21 10.57 -0.82
N GLN A 268 -28.90 10.69 -1.07
CA GLN A 268 -28.33 11.74 -1.92
C GLN A 268 -28.44 11.40 -3.42
N ASN A 269 -28.22 10.14 -3.78
CA ASN A 269 -28.28 9.63 -5.13
C ASN A 269 -29.11 8.34 -5.14
N PRO A 270 -30.45 8.45 -5.32
CA PRO A 270 -31.33 7.30 -5.39
C PRO A 270 -30.92 6.38 -6.54
N ILE A 271 -30.99 5.07 -6.30
CA ILE A 271 -30.73 4.03 -7.30
C ILE A 271 -32.09 3.37 -7.57
N ASP A 272 -32.59 3.52 -8.79
CA ASP A 272 -33.95 3.10 -9.15
C ASP A 272 -34.14 1.57 -9.15
N ASP A 273 -33.08 0.80 -9.43
CA ASP A 273 -33.13 -0.67 -9.37
C ASP A 273 -31.91 -1.27 -8.64
N LEU A 274 -32.03 -1.39 -7.32
CA LEU A 274 -31.00 -2.03 -6.49
C LEU A 274 -30.91 -3.55 -6.74
N ALA A 275 -32.00 -4.19 -7.18
CA ALA A 275 -32.09 -5.64 -7.32
C ALA A 275 -31.38 -6.12 -8.59
N GLU A 276 -31.52 -5.39 -9.70
CA GLU A 276 -30.82 -5.65 -10.94
C GLU A 276 -29.30 -5.51 -10.76
N VAL A 277 -28.85 -4.46 -10.08
CA VAL A 277 -27.42 -4.22 -9.80
C VAL A 277 -26.83 -5.36 -8.96
N VAL A 278 -27.53 -5.78 -7.90
CA VAL A 278 -27.10 -6.92 -7.07
C VAL A 278 -27.08 -8.22 -7.87
N SER A 279 -28.05 -8.45 -8.75
CA SER A 279 -28.10 -9.61 -9.64
C SER A 279 -26.90 -9.65 -10.61
N ILE A 280 -26.55 -8.51 -11.21
CA ILE A 280 -25.35 -8.36 -12.06
C ILE A 280 -24.08 -8.69 -11.26
N PHE A 281 -23.98 -8.30 -9.98
CA PHE A 281 -22.84 -8.65 -9.15
C PHE A 281 -22.70 -10.16 -8.91
N TYR A 282 -23.81 -10.85 -8.62
CA TYR A 282 -23.80 -12.32 -8.51
C TYR A 282 -23.40 -12.98 -9.82
N PHE A 283 -23.91 -12.48 -10.95
CA PHE A 283 -23.56 -12.97 -12.28
C PHE A 283 -22.08 -12.76 -12.61
N LEU A 284 -21.53 -11.56 -12.37
CA LEU A 284 -20.11 -11.24 -12.62
C LEU A 284 -19.15 -12.00 -11.71
N ALA A 285 -19.52 -12.23 -10.44
CA ALA A 285 -18.73 -13.08 -9.54
C ALA A 285 -18.64 -14.52 -10.06
N THR A 286 -19.76 -15.04 -10.59
CA THR A 286 -19.84 -16.35 -11.22
C THR A 286 -19.07 -16.40 -12.55
N LEU A 287 -19.11 -15.33 -13.35
CA LEU A 287 -18.39 -15.25 -14.63
C LEU A 287 -16.87 -15.13 -14.43
N LYS A 288 -16.43 -14.36 -13.43
CA LYS A 288 -15.00 -14.22 -13.08
C LYS A 288 -14.41 -15.54 -12.60
N TYR A 289 -15.23 -16.37 -11.94
CA TYR A 289 -14.88 -17.75 -11.62
C TYR A 289 -14.67 -18.59 -12.89
N ILE A 290 -15.60 -18.53 -13.87
CA ILE A 290 -15.48 -19.26 -15.14
C ILE A 290 -14.23 -18.85 -15.95
N ILE A 291 -13.83 -17.58 -15.91
CA ILE A 291 -12.69 -17.05 -16.67
C ILE A 291 -11.34 -17.31 -15.98
N LEU A 292 -11.32 -17.53 -14.66
CA LEU A 292 -10.12 -17.86 -13.89
C LEU A 292 -9.83 -19.37 -13.85
N CYS A 293 -10.78 -20.20 -14.30
CA CYS A 293 -10.61 -21.62 -14.61
C CYS A 293 -10.19 -21.80 -16.07
#